data_AF-A0A497MCY5-F1
#
_entry.id   AF-A0A497MCY5-F1
#
_cell.length_a   1.000
_cell.length_b   1.000
_cell.length_c   1.000
_cell.angle_alpha   90.00
_cell.angle_beta   90.00
_cell.angle_gamma   90.00
#
_symmetry.space_group_name_H-M   'P 1'
#
loop_
_entity.id
_entity.type
_entity.pdbx_description
1 polymer ?
#
loop_
_entity_poly.entity_id
_entity_poly.type
_entity_poly.pdbx_seq_one_letter_code
_entity_poly.pdbx_strand_id
1 'polypeptide(L)'
;MRRGRLTGVSYRENFLKAVEFRVPEFIPCRVYVSWPVWNIYRDRLEKLASDHPLIFRGFRPGSIEYRGEPRVLRSGRTFKDPFGCVWAFPIEGLQGQVVKHPLSDWSRFKDFKLPDPEDGVPVEGGG
;
A
#
# COMPACT_ATOMS: atom_id res chain seq x y z
N MET A 1 -17.51 16.36 27.96
CA MET A 1 -16.84 15.95 26.69
C MET A 1 -17.75 16.30 25.52
N ARG A 2 -17.47 17.38 24.78
CA ARG A 2 -18.25 17.75 23.59
C ARG A 2 -17.89 16.79 22.46
N ARG A 3 -18.78 15.87 22.09
CA ARG A 3 -18.71 15.17 20.79
C ARG A 3 -18.96 16.22 19.70
N GLY A 4 -17.89 16.88 19.25
CA GLY A 4 -17.95 17.85 18.17
C GLY A 4 -18.42 17.18 16.89
N ARG A 5 -19.36 17.83 16.19
CA ARG A 5 -19.81 17.45 14.85
C ARG A 5 -18.56 17.33 13.97
N LEU A 6 -18.30 16.13 13.42
CA LEU A 6 -16.99 15.80 12.84
C LEU A 6 -16.61 16.67 11.63
N THR A 7 -17.57 17.28 10.94
CA THR A 7 -17.41 18.39 9.96
C THR A 7 -18.79 18.96 9.60
N GLY A 8 -18.82 20.17 9.02
CA GLY A 8 -20.02 20.78 8.45
C GLY A 8 -20.39 20.24 7.06
N VAL A 9 -19.43 19.62 6.37
CA VAL A 9 -19.59 19.03 5.02
C VAL A 9 -19.29 17.53 5.02
N SER A 10 -19.83 16.81 4.04
CA SER A 10 -19.43 15.43 3.78
C SER A 10 -17.96 15.37 3.33
N TYR A 11 -17.31 14.22 3.53
CA TYR A 11 -15.94 14.05 3.05
C TYR A 11 -15.82 14.17 1.54
N ARG A 12 -16.82 13.72 0.77
CA ARG A 12 -16.81 13.89 -0.69
C ARG A 12 -16.77 15.38 -1.04
N GLU A 13 -17.63 16.19 -0.43
CA GLU A 13 -17.66 17.64 -0.64
C GLU A 13 -16.36 18.30 -0.20
N ASN A 14 -15.81 17.91 0.95
CA ASN A 14 -14.51 18.42 1.40
C ASN A 14 -13.37 18.03 0.46
N PHE A 15 -13.35 16.77 0.00
CA PHE A 15 -12.36 16.27 -0.95
C PHE A 15 -12.42 17.03 -2.27
N LEU A 16 -13.62 17.25 -2.83
CA LEU A 16 -13.81 18.05 -4.03
C LEU A 16 -13.29 19.49 -3.86
N LYS A 17 -13.64 20.14 -2.75
CA LYS A 17 -13.09 21.48 -2.43
C LYS A 17 -11.56 21.48 -2.37
N ALA A 18 -10.94 20.42 -1.83
CA ALA A 18 -9.49 20.31 -1.77
C ALA A 18 -8.84 20.10 -3.14
N VAL A 19 -9.35 19.19 -3.98
CA VAL A 19 -8.79 18.94 -5.32
C VAL A 19 -9.06 20.06 -6.31
N GLU A 20 -10.13 20.84 -6.09
CA GLU A 20 -10.47 22.03 -6.88
C GLU A 20 -9.80 23.32 -6.34
N PHE A 21 -8.89 23.22 -5.36
CA PHE A 21 -8.20 24.35 -4.75
C PHE A 21 -9.14 25.46 -4.23
N ARG A 22 -10.31 25.08 -3.73
CA ARG A 22 -11.23 25.98 -3.02
C ARG A 22 -10.83 26.04 -1.54
N VAL A 23 -11.78 26.35 -0.67
CA VAL A 23 -11.59 26.39 0.79
C VAL A 23 -12.21 25.15 1.44
N PRO A 24 -11.48 24.02 1.55
CA PRO A 24 -11.95 22.85 2.29
C PRO A 24 -11.93 23.13 3.80
N GLU A 25 -12.76 22.44 4.58
CA GLU A 25 -12.74 22.52 6.04
C GLU A 25 -11.52 21.79 6.65
N PHE A 26 -10.97 20.81 5.93
CA PHE A 26 -9.75 20.10 6.31
C PHE A 26 -8.97 19.63 5.08
N ILE A 27 -7.68 19.37 5.23
CA ILE A 27 -6.87 18.76 4.17
C ILE A 27 -7.10 17.24 4.19
N PRO A 28 -7.57 16.62 3.09
CA PRO A 28 -7.67 15.18 3.02
C PRO A 28 -6.27 14.56 3.10
N CYS A 29 -6.03 13.81 4.18
CA CYS A 29 -4.79 13.07 4.39
C CYS A 29 -5.14 11.59 4.59
N ARG A 30 -4.30 10.71 4.05
CA ARG A 30 -4.37 9.27 4.33
C ARG A 30 -3.01 8.80 4.81
N VAL A 31 -3.01 8.12 5.95
CA VAL A 31 -1.82 7.40 6.44
C VAL A 31 -1.95 5.96 6.00
N TYR A 32 -0.96 5.47 5.26
CA TYR A 32 -0.84 4.06 4.93
C TYR A 32 0.16 3.42 5.88
N VAL A 33 -0.23 2.31 6.51
CA VAL A 33 0.64 1.53 7.39
C VAL A 33 0.82 0.17 6.75
N SER A 34 2.08 -0.22 6.54
CA SER A 34 2.40 -1.50 5.91
C SER A 34 2.00 -2.68 6.80
N TRP A 35 1.67 -3.81 6.18
CA TRP A 35 1.20 -5.01 6.88
C TRP A 35 2.15 -5.51 7.99
N PRO A 36 3.50 -5.50 7.86
CA PRO A 36 4.37 -5.92 8.97
C PRO A 36 4.13 -5.13 10.27
N VAL A 37 3.84 -3.83 10.14
CA VAL A 37 3.59 -2.96 11.30
C VAL A 37 2.26 -3.34 11.94
N TRP A 38 1.23 -3.64 11.15
CA TRP A 38 -0.01 -4.23 11.65
C TRP A 38 0.23 -5.56 12.36
N ASN A 39 1.06 -6.44 11.80
CA ASN A 39 1.34 -7.74 12.41
C ASN A 39 2.08 -7.62 13.75
N ILE A 40 2.93 -6.60 13.92
CA ILE A 40 3.66 -6.33 15.17
C ILE A 40 2.74 -5.77 16.25
N TYR A 41 1.95 -4.74 15.93
CA TYR A 41 1.21 -3.98 16.93
C TYR A 41 -0.25 -4.41 17.13
N ARG A 42 -0.84 -5.10 16.14
CA ARG A 42 -2.18 -5.73 16.17
C ARG A 42 -3.22 -4.81 16.82
N ASP A 43 -3.88 -5.27 17.88
CA ASP A 43 -4.93 -4.57 18.63
C ASP A 43 -4.55 -3.14 19.02
N ARG A 44 -3.27 -2.87 19.32
CA ARG A 44 -2.83 -1.50 19.66
C ARG A 44 -2.96 -0.56 18.47
N LEU A 45 -2.63 -1.05 17.28
CA LEU A 45 -2.75 -0.25 16.05
C LEU A 45 -4.20 -0.21 15.56
N GLU A 46 -4.98 -1.28 15.74
CA GLU A 46 -6.42 -1.24 15.47
C GLU A 46 -7.13 -0.20 16.34
N LYS A 47 -6.78 -0.16 17.64
CA LYS A 47 -7.30 0.86 18.55
C LYS A 47 -6.91 2.26 18.10
N LEU A 48 -5.63 2.47 17.77
CA LEU A 48 -5.16 3.76 17.26
C LEU A 48 -5.94 4.20 16.02
N ALA A 49 -6.13 3.29 15.05
CA ALA A 49 -6.87 3.58 13.83
C ALA A 49 -8.34 3.90 14.10
N SER A 50 -8.98 3.15 15.01
CA SER A 50 -10.37 3.36 15.42
C SER A 50 -10.57 4.70 16.13
N ASP A 51 -9.60 5.12 16.94
CA ASP A 51 -9.63 6.41 17.65
C ASP A 51 -9.41 7.62 16.72
N HIS A 52 -8.92 7.40 15.49
CA HIS A 52 -8.58 8.46 14.52
C HIS A 52 -9.27 8.28 13.16
N PRO A 53 -10.63 8.30 13.11
CA PRO A 53 -11.40 7.98 11.91
C PRO A 53 -11.25 8.98 10.75
N LEU A 54 -10.72 10.19 11.00
CA LEU A 54 -10.41 11.14 9.93
C LEU A 54 -9.16 10.70 9.15
N ILE A 55 -8.16 10.16 9.85
CA ILE A 55 -6.88 9.70 9.28
C ILE A 55 -7.02 8.29 8.72
N PHE A 56 -7.67 7.39 9.47
CA PHE A 56 -7.89 5.98 9.11
C PHE A 56 -9.33 5.75 8.65
N ARG A 57 -9.78 6.60 7.73
CA ARG A 57 -11.16 6.59 7.24
C ARG A 57 -11.54 5.22 6.67
N GLY A 58 -12.61 4.65 7.20
CA GLY A 58 -13.15 3.36 6.76
C GLY A 58 -12.46 2.13 7.37
N PHE A 59 -11.51 2.33 8.28
CA PHE A 59 -10.94 1.23 9.05
C PHE A 59 -12.04 0.52 9.86
N ARG A 60 -11.99 -0.82 9.87
CA ARG A 60 -12.91 -1.67 10.64
C ARG A 60 -12.05 -2.56 11.55
N PRO A 61 -12.27 -2.55 12.88
CA PRO A 61 -11.61 -3.50 13.76
C PRO A 61 -11.80 -4.95 13.28
N GLY A 62 -10.75 -5.75 13.36
CA GLY A 62 -10.73 -7.13 12.88
C GLY A 62 -10.68 -7.30 11.35
N SER A 63 -10.48 -6.23 10.58
CA SER A 63 -10.34 -6.31 9.12
C SER A 63 -8.95 -6.74 8.64
N ILE A 64 -7.98 -6.87 9.55
CA ILE A 64 -6.61 -7.25 9.21
C ILE A 64 -6.37 -8.71 9.60
N GLU A 65 -5.92 -9.52 8.65
CA GLU A 65 -5.44 -10.88 8.93
C GLU A 65 -3.99 -10.82 9.42
N TYR A 66 -3.74 -11.30 10.65
CA TYR A 66 -2.41 -11.41 11.24
C TYR A 66 -1.82 -12.81 11.01
N ARG A 67 -0.50 -12.92 10.97
CA ARG A 67 0.19 -14.20 10.78
C ARG A 67 1.37 -14.36 11.73
N GLY A 68 1.59 -15.61 12.14
CA GLY A 68 2.71 -15.99 13.00
C GLY A 68 2.78 -15.18 14.29
N GLU A 69 4.00 -14.96 14.76
CA GLU A 69 4.29 -14.14 15.95
C GLU A 69 4.25 -12.63 15.63
N PRO A 70 3.99 -11.76 16.63
CA PRO A 70 3.99 -10.30 16.47
C PRO A 70 5.39 -9.71 16.22
N ARG A 71 5.94 -9.98 15.03
CA ARG A 71 7.24 -9.49 14.59
C ARG A 71 7.25 -9.28 13.07
N VAL A 72 8.34 -8.70 12.58
CA VAL A 72 8.67 -8.74 11.16
C VAL A 72 8.87 -10.21 10.75
N LEU A 73 8.01 -10.70 9.86
CA LEU A 73 8.17 -12.02 9.28
C LEU A 73 9.10 -11.93 8.07
N ARG A 74 10.14 -12.76 8.06
CA ARG A 74 11.09 -12.85 6.95
C ARG A 74 10.59 -13.81 5.90
N SER A 75 10.93 -13.52 4.65
CA SER A 75 10.56 -14.33 3.50
C SER A 75 11.77 -14.54 2.59
N GLY A 76 11.78 -15.67 1.88
CA GLY A 76 12.75 -15.98 0.83
C GLY A 76 12.12 -15.99 -0.56
N ARG A 77 10.88 -15.47 -0.67
CA ARG A 77 10.11 -15.53 -1.91
C ARG A 77 10.82 -14.72 -2.99
N THR A 78 10.92 -15.32 -4.17
CA THR A 78 11.29 -14.62 -5.39
C THR A 78 10.17 -14.73 -6.43
N PHE A 79 10.05 -13.72 -7.27
CA PHE A 79 9.02 -13.65 -8.32
C PHE A 79 9.64 -13.06 -9.58
N LYS A 80 9.34 -13.63 -10.74
CA LYS A 80 9.77 -13.06 -12.03
C LYS A 80 8.56 -12.39 -12.69
N ASP A 81 8.65 -11.10 -12.95
CA ASP A 81 7.57 -10.33 -13.55
C ASP A 81 7.51 -10.50 -15.09
N PRO A 82 6.44 -10.01 -15.75
CA PRO A 82 6.30 -10.08 -17.21
C PRO A 82 7.40 -9.33 -17.98
N PHE A 83 8.05 -8.34 -17.37
CA PHE A 83 9.22 -7.67 -17.95
C PHE A 83 10.49 -8.52 -17.84
N GLY A 84 10.44 -9.65 -17.14
CA GLY A 84 11.56 -10.56 -16.95
C GLY A 84 12.48 -10.17 -15.78
N CYS A 85 12.11 -9.18 -14.98
CA CYS A 85 12.83 -8.82 -13.76
C CYS A 85 12.53 -9.84 -12.65
N VAL A 86 13.57 -10.20 -11.88
CA VAL A 86 13.43 -11.06 -10.71
C VAL A 86 13.40 -10.18 -9.47
N TRP A 87 12.33 -10.30 -8.71
CA TRP A 87 12.07 -9.64 -7.45
C TRP A 87 12.37 -10.56 -6.27
N ALA A 88 12.97 -10.04 -5.21
CA ALA A 88 13.13 -10.70 -3.93
C ALA A 88 12.27 -10.01 -2.87
N PHE A 89 11.56 -10.81 -2.07
CA PHE A 89 10.69 -10.35 -0.98
C PHE A 89 11.30 -10.82 0.34
N PRO A 90 12.16 -10.01 0.98
CA PRO A 90 12.82 -10.43 2.21
C PRO A 90 11.91 -10.34 3.45
N ILE A 91 10.79 -9.61 3.34
CA ILE A 91 9.85 -9.33 4.44
C ILE A 91 8.42 -9.52 3.90
N GLU A 92 7.63 -10.33 4.60
CA GLU A 92 6.22 -10.56 4.27
C GLU A 92 5.40 -9.26 4.38
N GLY A 93 4.55 -8.99 3.39
CA GLY A 93 3.69 -7.80 3.38
C GLY A 93 4.39 -6.47 3.06
N LEU A 94 5.66 -6.51 2.65
CA LEU A 94 6.35 -5.38 2.00
C LEU A 94 6.55 -5.65 0.51
N GLN A 95 6.65 -4.57 -0.26
CA GLN A 95 7.04 -4.65 -1.66
C GLN A 95 8.46 -5.21 -1.79
N GLY A 96 8.64 -6.09 -2.77
CA GLY A 96 9.94 -6.69 -3.06
C GLY A 96 10.89 -5.70 -3.74
N GLN A 97 12.11 -6.16 -3.96
CA GLN A 97 13.13 -5.42 -4.70
C GLN A 97 13.58 -6.22 -5.92
N VAL A 98 13.76 -5.55 -7.06
CA VAL A 98 14.40 -6.15 -8.23
C VAL A 98 15.85 -6.48 -7.90
N VAL A 99 16.21 -7.76 -7.96
CA VAL A 99 17.56 -8.29 -7.74
C VAL A 99 18.23 -8.76 -9.02
N LYS A 100 17.45 -8.99 -10.10
CA LYS A 100 17.96 -9.25 -11.44
C LYS A 100 17.04 -8.59 -12.46
N HIS A 101 17.59 -8.08 -13.55
CA HIS A 101 16.84 -7.50 -14.66
C HIS A 101 17.43 -7.96 -16.00
N PRO A 102 16.61 -8.09 -17.06
CA PRO A 102 17.08 -8.58 -18.37
C PRO A 102 17.99 -7.56 -19.07
N LEU A 103 17.81 -6.27 -18.79
CA LEU A 103 18.64 -5.19 -19.31
C LEU A 103 19.85 -4.92 -18.40
N SER A 104 20.59 -5.96 -18.04
CA SER A 104 21.83 -5.84 -17.24
C SER A 104 22.96 -5.14 -17.99
N ASP A 105 22.84 -5.08 -19.31
CA ASP A 105 23.74 -4.43 -20.24
C ASP A 105 22.90 -3.81 -21.37
N TRP A 106 23.27 -2.61 -21.83
CA TRP A 106 22.52 -1.88 -22.85
C TRP A 106 22.48 -2.58 -24.21
N SER A 107 23.50 -3.38 -24.55
CA SER A 107 23.51 -4.17 -25.79
C SER A 107 22.36 -5.17 -25.87
N ARG A 108 21.77 -5.55 -24.73
CA ARG A 108 20.63 -6.47 -24.63
C ARG A 108 19.29 -5.81 -24.97
N PHE A 109 19.24 -4.48 -25.02
CA PHE A 109 18.02 -3.73 -25.34
C PHE A 109 17.50 -4.04 -26.75
N LYS A 110 18.41 -4.25 -27.72
CA LYS A 110 18.05 -4.55 -29.12
C LYS A 110 17.20 -5.82 -29.27
N ASP A 111 17.37 -6.78 -28.37
CA ASP A 111 16.70 -8.08 -28.39
C ASP A 111 15.58 -8.18 -27.33
N PHE A 112 15.41 -7.13 -26.52
CA PHE A 112 14.42 -7.11 -25.44
C PHE A 112 13.01 -6.97 -26.01
N LYS A 113 12.09 -7.78 -25.50
CA LYS A 113 10.67 -7.74 -25.86
C LYS A 113 9.87 -7.28 -24.65
N LEU A 114 9.03 -6.28 -24.87
CA LEU A 114 8.05 -5.85 -23.88
C LEU A 114 6.99 -6.95 -23.70
N PRO A 115 6.38 -7.06 -22.51
CA PRO A 115 5.23 -7.92 -22.30
C PRO A 115 4.07 -7.53 -23.23
N ASP A 116 3.27 -8.51 -23.64
CA ASP A 116 2.11 -8.28 -24.49
C ASP A 116 1.04 -7.49 -23.71
N PRO A 117 0.56 -6.33 -24.20
CA PRO A 117 -0.49 -5.59 -23.52
C PRO A 117 -1.82 -6.36 -23.42
N GLU A 118 -2.08 -7.32 -24.30
CA GLU A 118 -3.31 -8.13 -24.27
C GLU A 118 -3.31 -9.18 -23.14
N ASP A 119 -2.14 -9.49 -22.57
CA ASP A 119 -2.03 -10.32 -21.37
C ASP A 119 -2.46 -9.58 -20.08
N GLY A 120 -2.81 -8.30 -20.20
CA GLY A 120 -3.29 -7.44 -19.13
C GLY A 120 -2.20 -6.58 -18.49
N VAL A 121 -2.59 -5.80 -17.47
CA VAL A 121 -1.66 -4.91 -16.77
C VAL A 121 -0.66 -5.75 -15.97
N PRO A 122 0.66 -5.62 -16.22
CA PRO A 122 1.67 -6.34 -15.46
C PRO A 122 1.54 -6.08 -13.96
N VAL A 123 1.51 -7.14 -13.17
CA VAL A 123 1.46 -7.03 -11.71
C VAL A 123 2.88 -6.92 -11.18
N GLU A 124 3.23 -5.76 -10.64
CA GLU A 124 4.49 -5.57 -9.94
C GLU A 124 4.57 -6.51 -8.73
N GLY A 125 5.63 -7.32 -8.66
CA GLY A 125 5.93 -8.08 -7.46
C GLY A 125 5.01 -9.26 -7.11
N GLY A 126 4.16 -9.71 -8.04
CA GLY A 126 3.46 -10.99 -7.92
C GLY A 126 2.17 -10.97 -7.09
N GLY A 127 1.63 -9.79 -6.79
CA GLY A 127 0.36 -9.63 -6.06
C GLY A 127 0.50 -9.56 -4.54
#